data_AF-A0A3D4YRL4-F1
#
_entry.id   AF-A0A3D4YRL4-F1
#
_cell.length_a   1.000
_cell.length_b   1.000
_cell.length_c   1.000
_cell.angle_alpha   90.00
_cell.angle_beta   90.00
_cell.angle_gamma   90.00
#
_symmetry.space_group_name_H-M   'P 1'
#
loop_
_entity.id
_entity.type
_entity.pdbx_description
1 polymer ?
#
loop_
_entity_poly.entity_id
_entity_poly.type
_entity_poly.pdbx_seq_one_letter_code
_entity_poly.pdbx_strand_id
1 'polypeptide(L)'
;MIPLSPELECTPSLEGPRLTPASVAARAQRIVVKSLINQNGRNDNDTIRDRMHPSLECLGSQLVASMGVRLAGLDVITADIGVRLEEAGGVINEVNAPPRLHYHALVSDPAKAAPVGERVLDRVLLGSQRRDRG
;
A
#
# COMPACT_ATOMS: atom_id res chain seq x y z
N MET A 1 17.24 -0.97 -0.06
CA MET A 1 16.61 0.14 0.66
C MET A 1 17.39 1.39 0.30
N ILE A 2 16.73 2.41 -0.23
CA ILE A 2 17.37 3.69 -0.56
C ILE A 2 17.49 4.47 0.75
N PRO A 3 18.68 5.00 1.12
CA PRO A 3 18.82 5.83 2.30
C PRO A 3 18.01 7.12 2.14
N LEU A 4 17.42 7.60 3.23
CA LEU A 4 16.74 8.90 3.25
C LEU A 4 17.75 10.01 2.92
N SER A 5 17.36 10.95 2.05
CA SER A 5 18.11 12.20 1.89
C SER A 5 17.74 13.15 3.03
N PRO A 6 18.69 13.53 3.90
CA PRO A 6 18.42 14.47 4.98
C PRO A 6 17.86 15.79 4.47
N GLU A 7 18.42 16.32 3.38
CA GLU A 7 18.08 17.64 2.87
C GLU A 7 16.69 17.67 2.23
N LEU A 8 16.36 16.65 1.42
CA LEU A 8 15.13 16.65 0.64
C LEU A 8 13.94 16.08 1.40
N GLU A 9 14.17 15.08 2.26
CA GLU A 9 13.08 14.33 2.89
C GLU A 9 12.92 14.68 4.38
N CYS A 10 14.00 15.00 5.08
CA CYS A 10 13.98 15.15 6.53
C CYS A 10 13.85 16.61 6.99
N THR A 11 14.68 17.50 6.46
CA THR A 11 14.75 18.91 6.89
C THR A 11 13.37 19.59 6.97
N PRO A 12 12.47 19.48 5.97
CA PRO A 12 11.15 20.11 6.06
C PRO A 12 10.31 19.67 7.27
N SER A 13 10.45 18.39 7.67
CA SER A 13 9.71 17.85 8.82
C SER A 13 10.34 18.26 10.17
N LEU A 14 11.63 18.62 10.18
CA LEU A 14 12.38 19.02 11.37
C LEU A 14 12.27 20.53 11.67
N GLU A 15 11.98 21.36 10.67
CA GLU A 15 11.84 22.82 10.85
C GLU A 15 10.70 23.21 11.79
N GLY A 16 9.54 22.54 11.68
CA GLY A 16 8.39 22.75 12.57
C GLY A 16 8.74 22.64 14.06
N PRO A 17 9.33 21.53 14.52
CA PRO A 17 9.82 21.38 15.89
C PRO A 17 11.12 22.16 16.19
N ARG A 18 11.65 22.94 15.24
CA ARG A 18 12.94 23.65 15.33
C ARG A 18 14.12 22.73 15.64
N LEU A 19 14.16 21.60 14.96
CA LEU A 19 15.24 20.62 15.03
C LEU A 19 16.08 20.67 13.76
N THR A 20 17.30 20.15 13.85
CA THR A 20 18.22 19.97 12.72
C THR A 20 18.60 18.50 12.61
N PRO A 21 19.17 18.03 11.48
CA PRO A 21 19.71 16.67 11.40
C PRO A 21 20.80 16.35 12.44
N ALA A 22 21.45 17.37 13.02
CA ALA A 22 22.43 17.22 14.09
C ALA A 22 21.81 17.22 15.50
N SER A 23 20.50 17.49 15.63
CA SER A 23 19.81 17.52 16.91
C SER A 23 19.69 16.12 17.49
N VAL A 24 19.96 15.98 18.79
CA VAL A 24 19.76 14.73 19.53
C VAL A 24 18.36 14.75 20.15
N ALA A 25 17.54 13.76 19.82
CA ALA A 25 16.20 13.61 20.38
C ALA A 25 16.28 13.40 21.90
N ALA A 26 15.38 14.03 22.66
CA ALA A 26 15.24 13.71 24.07
C ALA A 26 14.82 12.25 24.25
N ARG A 27 15.16 11.65 25.40
CA ARG A 27 14.79 10.26 25.70
C ARG A 27 13.28 10.06 25.54
N ALA A 28 12.90 9.04 24.78
CA ALA A 28 11.51 8.69 24.44
C ALA A 28 10.72 9.73 23.61
N GLN A 29 11.38 10.75 23.07
CA GLN A 29 10.76 11.69 22.14
C GLN A 29 10.62 11.03 20.75
N ARG A 30 9.39 10.97 20.23
CA ARG A 30 9.12 10.60 18.84
C ARG A 30 9.20 11.84 17.96
N ILE A 31 10.00 11.78 16.91
CA ILE A 31 10.15 12.85 15.93
C ILE A 31 9.73 12.30 14.57
N VAL A 32 8.83 13.01 13.91
CA VAL A 32 8.48 12.71 12.51
C VAL A 32 9.62 13.28 11.65
N VAL A 33 10.40 12.39 11.05
CA VAL A 33 11.50 12.79 10.17
C VAL A 33 11.08 12.82 8.70
N LYS A 34 9.82 12.48 8.38
CA LYS A 34 9.27 12.52 7.01
C LYS A 34 7.76 12.47 7.07
N SER A 35 7.08 13.35 6.35
CA SER A 35 5.61 13.40 6.27
C SER A 35 5.03 12.63 5.08
N LEU A 36 5.82 12.39 4.05
CA LEU A 36 5.40 11.69 2.84
C LEU A 36 5.63 10.18 2.96
N ILE A 37 4.60 9.39 2.68
CA ILE A 37 4.70 7.93 2.66
C ILE A 37 4.94 7.46 1.22
N ASN A 38 6.13 7.75 0.69
CA ASN A 38 6.56 7.24 -0.62
C ASN A 38 7.53 6.03 -0.50
N GLN A 39 7.96 5.74 0.72
CA GLN A 39 8.76 4.58 1.11
C GLN A 39 8.25 4.12 2.47
N ASN A 40 7.34 3.15 2.43
CA ASN A 40 6.67 2.59 3.59
C ASN A 40 7.43 1.36 4.11
N GLY A 41 7.57 1.29 5.43
CA GLY A 41 8.06 0.12 6.15
C GLY A 41 6.93 -0.76 6.68
N ARG A 42 7.30 -1.80 7.42
CA ARG A 42 6.35 -2.72 8.07
C ARG A 42 5.30 -1.99 8.91
N ASN A 43 5.73 -1.01 9.71
CA ASN A 43 4.87 -0.31 10.67
C ASN A 43 3.92 0.69 10.02
N ASP A 44 4.11 0.99 8.73
CA ASP A 44 3.27 1.93 7.98
C ASP A 44 2.15 1.19 7.21
N ASN A 45 2.14 -0.14 7.25
CA ASN A 45 1.25 -0.98 6.45
C ASN A 45 0.32 -1.79 7.34
N ASP A 46 -0.99 -1.63 7.12
CA ASP A 46 -2.03 -2.43 7.77
C ASP A 46 -2.86 -3.18 6.75
N THR A 47 -3.23 -4.42 7.08
CA THR A 47 -4.26 -5.15 6.34
C THR A 47 -5.63 -4.75 6.87
N ILE A 48 -6.47 -4.15 6.01
CA ILE A 48 -7.77 -3.56 6.37
C ILE A 48 -8.96 -4.15 5.60
N ARG A 49 -8.82 -5.36 5.07
CA ARG A 49 -9.82 -5.94 4.16
C ARG A 49 -11.24 -6.01 4.74
N ASP A 50 -11.34 -6.26 6.04
CA ASP A 50 -12.58 -6.32 6.82
C ASP A 50 -13.30 -4.97 6.97
N ARG A 51 -12.57 -3.86 6.75
CA ARG A 51 -13.09 -2.48 6.88
C ARG A 51 -13.47 -1.86 5.54
N MET A 52 -13.15 -2.51 4.43
CA MET A 52 -13.33 -1.95 3.09
C MET A 52 -14.77 -2.13 2.60
N HIS A 53 -15.37 -1.08 2.06
CA HIS A 53 -16.68 -1.18 1.44
C HIS A 53 -16.67 -2.10 0.21
N PRO A 54 -17.64 -3.03 0.05
CA PRO A 54 -17.64 -4.00 -1.07
C PRO A 54 -17.66 -3.36 -2.47
N SER A 55 -18.14 -2.13 -2.61
CA SER A 55 -18.14 -1.42 -3.90
C SER A 55 -16.73 -1.22 -4.44
N LEU A 56 -15.70 -1.13 -3.58
CA LEU A 56 -14.32 -0.94 -4.01
C LEU A 56 -13.75 -2.23 -4.63
N GLU A 57 -14.10 -3.41 -4.10
CA GLU A 57 -13.75 -4.69 -4.73
C GLU A 57 -14.40 -4.83 -6.12
N CYS A 58 -15.66 -4.41 -6.24
CA CYS A 58 -16.39 -4.42 -7.50
C CYS A 58 -15.76 -3.48 -8.53
N LEU A 59 -15.44 -2.24 -8.13
CA LEU A 59 -14.80 -1.25 -8.97
C LEU A 59 -13.42 -1.72 -9.45
N GLY A 60 -12.60 -2.26 -8.55
CA GLY A 60 -11.30 -2.82 -8.89
C GLY A 60 -11.39 -3.98 -9.88
N SER A 61 -12.34 -4.88 -9.69
CA SER A 61 -12.57 -6.01 -10.60
C SER A 61 -12.97 -5.55 -12.01
N GLN A 62 -13.84 -4.54 -12.11
CA GLN A 62 -14.25 -3.96 -13.39
C GLN A 62 -13.10 -3.25 -14.11
N LEU A 63 -12.27 -2.49 -13.38
CA LEU A 63 -11.11 -1.81 -13.96
C LEU A 63 -10.06 -2.79 -14.49
N VAL A 64 -9.74 -3.82 -13.71
CA VAL A 64 -8.82 -4.89 -14.16
C VAL A 64 -9.33 -5.54 -15.45
N ALA A 65 -10.63 -5.85 -15.50
CA ALA A 65 -11.26 -6.44 -16.67
C ALA A 65 -11.25 -5.50 -17.89
N SER A 66 -11.59 -4.22 -17.71
CA SER A 66 -11.64 -3.24 -18.81
C SER A 66 -10.25 -2.94 -19.40
N MET A 67 -9.20 -2.99 -18.57
CA MET A 67 -7.82 -2.86 -19.02
C MET A 67 -7.26 -4.12 -19.70
N GLY A 68 -7.99 -5.25 -19.67
CA GLY A 68 -7.55 -6.51 -20.26
C GLY A 68 -6.36 -7.16 -19.53
N VAL A 69 -6.08 -6.75 -18.29
CA VAL A 69 -5.01 -7.32 -17.47
C VAL A 69 -5.56 -8.37 -16.51
N ARG A 70 -4.70 -9.28 -16.05
CA ARG A 70 -5.11 -10.38 -15.14
C ARG A 70 -4.82 -10.09 -13.67
N LEU A 71 -3.97 -9.11 -13.39
CA LEU A 71 -3.53 -8.73 -12.06
C LEU A 71 -3.11 -7.26 -12.10
N ALA A 72 -3.71 -6.46 -11.23
CA ALA A 72 -3.30 -5.08 -10.98
C ALA A 72 -3.46 -4.76 -9.50
N GLY A 73 -2.73 -3.76 -9.03
CA GLY A 73 -2.95 -3.08 -7.76
C GLY A 73 -3.57 -1.72 -8.01
N LEU A 74 -4.46 -1.29 -7.12
CA LEU A 74 -5.12 0.00 -7.19
C LEU A 74 -4.64 0.84 -6.03
N ASP A 75 -4.13 2.03 -6.34
CA ASP A 75 -3.72 3.01 -5.34
C ASP A 75 -4.88 3.99 -5.16
N VAL A 76 -5.48 3.97 -3.98
CA VAL A 76 -6.70 4.72 -3.65
C VAL A 76 -6.40 5.76 -2.58
N ILE A 77 -6.86 6.98 -2.80
CA ILE A 77 -6.82 8.06 -1.81
C ILE A 77 -8.26 8.30 -1.38
N THR A 78 -8.55 8.12 -0.08
CA THR A 78 -9.90 8.30 0.48
C THR A 78 -9.83 8.75 1.93
N ALA A 79 -10.82 9.54 2.36
CA ALA A 79 -11.00 9.90 3.77
C ALA A 79 -11.61 8.76 4.60
N ASP A 80 -12.41 7.90 3.97
CA ASP A 80 -13.00 6.71 4.60
C ASP A 80 -13.11 5.58 3.56
N ILE A 81 -12.51 4.44 3.88
CA ILE A 81 -12.49 3.24 3.03
C ILE A 81 -13.74 2.36 3.24
N GLY A 82 -14.51 2.61 4.31
CA GLY A 82 -15.68 1.84 4.71
C GLY A 82 -16.99 2.27 4.05
N VAL A 83 -16.97 3.38 3.31
CA VAL A 83 -18.10 3.88 2.50
C VAL A 83 -17.76 3.81 1.01
N ARG A 84 -18.72 4.16 0.14
CA ARG A 84 -18.43 4.22 -1.31
C ARG A 84 -17.41 5.31 -1.60
N LEU A 85 -16.56 5.09 -2.60
CA LEU A 85 -15.48 6.01 -2.93
C LEU A 85 -16.01 7.41 -3.28
N GLU A 86 -17.14 7.49 -3.99
CA GLU A 86 -17.76 8.78 -4.35
C GLU A 86 -18.32 9.52 -3.12
N GLU A 87 -18.83 8.78 -2.13
CA GLU A 87 -19.35 9.36 -0.88
C GLU A 87 -18.23 9.92 -0.01
N ALA A 88 -17.09 9.24 0.03
CA ALA A 88 -15.89 9.73 0.72
C ALA A 88 -15.15 10.85 -0.02
N GLY A 89 -15.58 11.21 -1.24
CA GLY A 89 -14.84 12.10 -2.13
C GLY A 89 -13.46 11.56 -2.52
N GLY A 90 -13.30 10.24 -2.48
CA GLY A 90 -12.04 9.56 -2.78
C GLY A 90 -11.80 9.38 -4.28
N VAL A 91 -10.57 9.02 -4.61
CA VAL A 91 -10.11 8.85 -6.00
C VAL A 91 -9.21 7.63 -6.14
N ILE A 92 -9.23 7.03 -7.32
CA ILE A 92 -8.19 6.09 -7.75
C ILE A 92 -7.06 6.93 -8.36
N ASN A 93 -5.92 6.95 -7.68
CA ASN A 93 -4.77 7.73 -8.08
C ASN A 93 -3.94 7.03 -9.16
N GLU A 94 -3.74 5.71 -9.03
CA GLU A 94 -2.94 4.92 -9.96
C GLU A 94 -3.48 3.47 -10.06
N VAL A 95 -3.28 2.85 -11.22
CA VAL A 95 -3.49 1.42 -11.43
C VAL A 95 -2.19 0.79 -11.92
N ASN A 96 -1.63 -0.10 -11.10
CA ASN A 96 -0.32 -0.70 -11.28
C ASN A 96 -0.43 -2.15 -11.79
N ALA A 97 0.02 -2.44 -13.02
CA ALA A 97 0.02 -3.77 -13.61
C ALA A 97 1.44 -4.18 -14.09
N PRO A 98 2.22 -4.98 -13.33
CA PRO A 98 1.84 -5.72 -12.12
C PRO A 98 2.02 -4.93 -10.81
N PRO A 99 1.30 -5.31 -9.73
CA PRO A 99 1.44 -4.68 -8.42
C PRO A 99 2.71 -5.11 -7.68
N ARG A 100 3.12 -4.28 -6.71
CA ARG A 100 4.14 -4.63 -5.71
C ARG A 100 3.53 -5.49 -4.60
N LEU A 101 3.84 -6.79 -4.59
CA LEU A 101 3.20 -7.76 -3.68
C LEU A 101 3.72 -7.74 -2.24
N HIS A 102 4.95 -7.26 -2.01
CA HIS A 102 5.60 -7.34 -0.69
C HIS A 102 4.86 -6.57 0.40
N TYR A 103 4.08 -5.54 0.04
CA TYR A 103 3.27 -4.79 1.00
C TYR A 103 2.22 -5.65 1.71
N HIS A 104 1.76 -6.75 1.09
CA HIS A 104 0.81 -7.67 1.70
C HIS A 104 1.44 -8.59 2.75
N ALA A 105 2.78 -8.74 2.74
CA ALA A 105 3.54 -9.53 3.71
C ALA A 105 4.25 -8.65 4.76
N LEU A 106 4.63 -7.43 4.38
CA LEU A 106 5.30 -6.46 5.25
C LEU A 106 4.28 -5.54 5.92
N VAL A 107 3.49 -6.11 6.83
CA VAL A 107 2.47 -5.40 7.62
C VAL A 107 2.81 -5.36 9.12
N SER A 108 2.24 -4.37 9.80
CA SER A 108 2.47 -4.06 11.22
C SER A 108 2.13 -5.24 12.14
N ASP A 109 1.03 -5.94 11.84
CA ASP A 109 0.57 -7.16 12.49
C ASP A 109 0.83 -8.37 11.56
N PRO A 110 1.88 -9.17 11.82
CA PRO A 110 2.20 -10.34 11.00
C PRO A 110 1.07 -11.37 10.91
N ALA A 111 0.19 -11.45 11.91
CA ALA A 111 -0.95 -12.38 11.89
C ALA A 111 -2.01 -11.96 10.87
N LYS A 112 -2.02 -10.69 10.45
CA LYS A 112 -2.91 -10.15 9.42
C LYS A 112 -2.26 -10.06 8.04
N ALA A 113 -1.06 -10.61 7.85
CA ALA A 113 -0.44 -10.66 6.53
C ALA A 113 -1.35 -11.40 5.53
N ALA A 114 -1.51 -10.85 4.33
CA ALA A 114 -2.35 -11.44 3.30
C ALA A 114 -1.50 -12.32 2.37
N PRO A 115 -1.87 -13.58 2.11
CA PRO A 115 -1.10 -14.53 1.29
C PRO A 115 -1.30 -14.26 -0.21
N VAL A 116 -1.14 -13.00 -0.65
CA VAL A 116 -1.36 -12.59 -2.04
C VAL A 116 -0.33 -13.23 -2.97
N GLY A 117 0.94 -13.28 -2.55
CA GLY A 117 2.02 -13.91 -3.32
C GLY A 117 1.75 -15.39 -3.58
N GLU A 118 1.37 -16.14 -2.55
CA GLU A 118 1.01 -17.57 -2.65
C GLU A 118 -0.16 -17.78 -3.61
N ARG A 119 -1.24 -17.00 -3.47
CA ARG A 119 -2.40 -17.09 -4.37
C ARG A 119 -2.06 -16.79 -5.83
N VAL A 120 -1.16 -15.83 -6.07
CA VAL A 120 -0.67 -15.53 -7.42
C VAL A 120 0.12 -16.72 -7.98
N LEU A 121 1.02 -17.31 -7.18
CA LEU A 121 1.78 -18.50 -7.57
C LEU A 121 0.86 -19.68 -7.88
N ASP A 122 -0.12 -19.97 -7.02
CA ASP A 122 -1.11 -21.02 -7.24
C ASP A 122 -1.85 -20.80 -8.58
N ARG A 123 -2.27 -19.57 -8.85
CA ARG A 123 -2.99 -19.26 -10.08
C ARG A 123 -2.11 -19.42 -11.33
N VAL A 124 -0.84 -19.05 -11.26
CA VAL A 124 0.10 -19.15 -12.38
C VAL A 124 0.53 -20.61 -12.61
N LEU A 125 0.88 -21.33 -11.55
CA LEU A 125 1.42 -22.69 -11.64
C LEU A 125 0.33 -23.75 -11.82
N LEU A 126 -0.79 -23.65 -11.09
CA LEU A 126 -1.88 -24.63 -11.14
C LEU A 126 -2.96 -24.26 -12.16
N GLY A 127 -3.12 -22.97 -12.48
CA GLY A 127 -4.04 -22.52 -13.53
C GLY A 127 -3.59 -22.88 -14.94
N SER A 128 -2.29 -23.09 -15.16
CA SER A 128 -1.72 -23.51 -16.45
C SER A 128 -1.99 -24.98 -16.74
N GLN A 129 -2.01 -25.84 -15.72
CA GLN A 129 -2.24 -27.29 -15.83
C GLN A 129 -3.67 -27.70 -16.21
N ARG A 130 -4.61 -26.74 -16.21
CA ARG A 130 -6.03 -26.96 -16.57
C ARG A 130 -6.36 -26.61 -18.02
N ARG A 131 -5.45 -25.95 -18.76
CA ARG A 131 -5.64 -25.63 -20.19
C ARG A 131 -5.17 -26.72 -21.14
N ASP A 132 -4.25 -27.59 -20.71
CA ASP A 132 -3.68 -28.65 -21.55
C ASP A 132 -4.43 -29.99 -21.44
N ARG A 133 -5.63 -29.99 -20.85
CA ARG A 133 -6.51 -31.18 -20.74
C ARG A 133 -7.92 -30.92 -21.32
N GLY A 134 -8.00 -30.14 -22.39
CA GLY A 134 -9.23 -29.86 -23.15
C GLY A 134 -9.06 -30.23 -24.61
#